data_AF-A0A517XSV8-F1
#
_entry.id   AF-A0A517XSV8-F1
#
_cell.length_a   1.000
_cell.length_b   1.000
_cell.length_c   1.000
_cell.angle_alpha   90.00
_cell.angle_beta   90.00
_cell.angle_gamma   90.00
#
_symmetry.space_group_name_H-M   'P 1'
#
loop_
_entity.id
_entity.type
_entity.pdbx_description
1 polymer ?
#
loop_
_entity_poly.entity_id
_entity_poly.type
_entity_poly.pdbx_seq_one_letter_code
_entity_poly.pdbx_strand_id
1 'polypeptide(L)'
;MSQYSITLSPNAWEHRPKAFKMQEKDWQTAAEVVRRRGYSPSAFAGLDRRSTKLFGELLGQALEQGTVPRGTHDMLGRLHTFLAGAGAGGFVITRGWAW
;
A
#
# COMPACT_ATOMS: atom_id res chain seq x y z
N MET A 1 18.17 13.00 -9.04
CA MET A 1 17.57 11.68 -9.29
C MET A 1 16.07 11.84 -9.24
N SER A 2 15.40 11.69 -10.38
CA SER A 2 13.94 11.83 -10.46
C SER A 2 13.28 10.68 -9.69
N GLN A 3 12.59 10.99 -8.59
CA GLN A 3 11.91 9.98 -7.77
C GLN A 3 10.56 9.63 -8.41
N TYR A 4 10.33 8.33 -8.62
CA TYR A 4 9.01 7.83 -9.01
C TYR A 4 8.09 7.78 -7.78
N SER A 5 6.90 8.35 -7.95
CA SER A 5 5.82 8.29 -6.97
C SER A 5 4.77 7.26 -7.41
N ILE A 6 4.21 6.58 -6.42
CA ILE A 6 3.06 5.70 -6.57
C ILE A 6 1.86 6.39 -5.92
N THR A 7 0.76 6.41 -6.65
CA THR A 7 -0.55 6.84 -6.15
C THR A 7 -1.49 5.65 -6.13
N LEU A 8 -2.06 5.35 -4.97
CA LEU A 8 -3.12 4.37 -4.78
C LEU A 8 -4.46 5.10 -4.80
N SER A 9 -5.28 4.84 -5.80
CA SER A 9 -6.61 5.47 -5.93
C SER A 9 -7.69 4.43 -5.64
N PRO A 10 -8.59 4.66 -4.67
CA PRO A 10 -9.70 3.76 -4.39
C PRO A 10 -10.56 3.46 -5.61
N ASN A 11 -11.05 2.22 -5.72
CA ASN A 11 -11.97 1.84 -6.78
C ASN A 11 -13.35 2.50 -6.61
N ALA A 12 -13.75 2.79 -5.36
CA ALA A 12 -15.04 3.42 -5.04
C ALA A 12 -15.05 4.93 -5.37
N TRP A 13 -16.07 5.38 -6.12
CA TRP A 13 -16.21 6.77 -6.57
C TRP A 13 -16.16 7.79 -5.42
N GLU A 14 -16.82 7.46 -4.31
CA GLU A 14 -16.92 8.29 -3.09
C GLU A 14 -15.57 8.45 -2.36
N HIS A 15 -14.62 7.56 -2.63
CA HIS A 15 -13.30 7.54 -2.01
C HIS A 15 -12.19 7.98 -2.95
N ARG A 16 -12.46 8.21 -4.24
CA ARG A 16 -11.48 8.70 -5.22
C ARG A 16 -10.66 9.93 -4.78
N PRO A 17 -11.21 10.95 -4.09
CA PRO A 17 -10.39 12.07 -3.63
C PRO A 17 -9.39 11.70 -2.52
N LYS A 18 -9.52 10.51 -1.90
CA LYS A 18 -8.67 10.03 -0.79
C LYS A 18 -7.48 9.19 -1.29
N ALA A 19 -6.92 9.53 -2.45
CA ALA A 19 -5.79 8.80 -3.00
C ALA A 19 -4.57 8.87 -2.06
N PHE A 20 -3.86 7.76 -1.92
CA PHE A 20 -2.69 7.66 -1.06
C PHE A 20 -1.41 7.68 -1.90
N LYS A 21 -0.54 8.67 -1.65
CA LYS A 21 0.71 8.84 -2.39
C LYS A 21 1.91 8.38 -1.57
N MET A 22 2.84 7.69 -2.21
CA MET A 22 4.07 7.22 -1.60
C MET A 22 5.22 7.15 -2.60
N GLN A 23 6.45 6.96 -2.13
CA GLN A 23 7.57 6.67 -3.02
C GLN A 23 7.50 5.21 -3.48
N GLU A 24 7.99 4.92 -4.69
CA GLU A 24 8.01 3.55 -5.20
C GLU A 24 8.77 2.58 -4.27
N LYS A 25 9.84 3.04 -3.61
CA LYS A 25 10.60 2.24 -2.64
C LYS A 25 9.75 1.81 -1.43
N ASP A 26 8.82 2.67 -0.99
CA ASP A 26 7.97 2.40 0.17
C ASP A 26 6.91 1.36 -0.20
N TRP A 27 6.38 1.44 -1.41
CA TRP A 27 5.47 0.44 -1.97
C TRP A 27 6.15 -0.93 -2.13
N GLN A 28 7.37 -0.95 -2.68
CA GLN A 28 8.15 -2.18 -2.80
C GLN A 28 8.43 -2.80 -1.44
N THR A 29 8.71 -1.98 -0.42
CA THR A 29 8.91 -2.45 0.95
C THR A 29 7.62 -3.06 1.51
N ALA A 30 6.47 -2.41 1.31
CA ALA A 30 5.17 -2.96 1.72
C ALA A 30 4.89 -4.31 1.05
N ALA A 31 5.11 -4.40 -0.26
CA ALA A 31 4.92 -5.62 -1.02
C ALA A 31 5.87 -6.74 -0.55
N GLU A 32 7.12 -6.42 -0.24
CA GLU A 32 8.10 -7.38 0.26
C GLU A 32 7.74 -7.93 1.65
N VAL A 33 7.28 -7.04 2.54
CA VAL A 33 6.81 -7.42 3.89
C VAL A 33 5.67 -8.43 3.80
N VAL A 34 4.72 -8.18 2.91
CA VAL A 34 3.57 -9.05 2.68
C VAL A 34 3.98 -10.35 1.96
N ARG A 35 4.94 -10.28 1.03
CA ARG A 35 5.52 -11.45 0.32
C ARG A 35 6.18 -12.44 1.25
N ARG A 36 6.93 -11.96 2.25
CA ARG A 36 7.55 -12.81 3.29
C ARG A 36 6.54 -13.57 4.14
N ARG A 37 5.27 -13.16 4.12
CA ARG A 37 4.15 -13.82 4.82
C ARG A 37 3.31 -14.72 3.91
N GLY A 38 3.78 -14.99 2.69
CA GLY A 38 3.16 -15.95 1.78
C GLY A 38 2.13 -15.37 0.81
N TYR A 39 1.94 -14.05 0.78
CA TYR A 39 1.10 -13.40 -0.23
C TYR A 39 1.95 -12.55 -1.17
N SER A 40 1.91 -12.84 -2.47
CA SER A 40 2.72 -12.15 -3.47
C SER A 40 1.83 -11.21 -4.31
N PRO A 41 1.60 -9.96 -3.86
CA PRO A 41 0.79 -9.00 -4.60
C PRO A 41 1.51 -8.57 -5.88
N SER A 42 0.74 -8.28 -6.93
CA SER A 42 1.31 -7.62 -8.11
C SER A 42 1.77 -6.23 -7.73
N ALA A 43 3.09 -5.98 -7.76
CA ALA A 43 3.66 -4.66 -7.44
C ALA A 43 3.28 -3.58 -8.48
N PHE A 44 2.74 -3.99 -9.63
CA PHE A 44 2.45 -3.12 -10.78
C PHE A 44 0.96 -2.92 -11.02
N ALA A 45 0.10 -3.74 -10.40
CA ALA A 45 -1.34 -3.68 -10.61
C ALA A 45 -2.08 -3.26 -9.35
N GLY A 46 -3.25 -2.66 -9.55
CA GLY A 46 -4.22 -2.46 -8.49
C GLY A 46 -4.63 -3.77 -7.82
N LEU A 47 -5.15 -3.67 -6.61
CA LEU A 47 -5.70 -4.80 -5.87
C LEU A 47 -7.23 -4.71 -5.83
N ASP A 48 -7.89 -5.84 -6.01
CA ASP A 48 -9.33 -5.95 -5.74
C ASP A 48 -9.62 -5.95 -4.23
N ARG A 49 -10.91 -5.91 -3.87
CA ARG A 49 -11.35 -5.91 -2.46
C ARG A 49 -10.74 -7.05 -1.62
N ARG A 50 -10.69 -8.27 -2.16
CA ARG A 50 -10.22 -9.45 -1.41
C ARG A 50 -8.71 -9.38 -1.19
N SER A 51 -7.98 -9.04 -2.24
CA SER A 51 -6.55 -8.85 -2.27
C SER A 51 -6.11 -7.71 -1.37
N THR A 52 -6.82 -6.58 -1.38
CA THR A 52 -6.56 -5.46 -0.47
C THR A 52 -6.77 -5.83 0.99
N LYS A 53 -7.84 -6.57 1.31
CA LYS A 53 -8.08 -7.01 2.69
C LYS A 53 -6.95 -7.90 3.19
N LEU A 54 -6.55 -8.90 2.39
CA LEU A 54 -5.44 -9.79 2.73
C LEU A 54 -4.11 -9.03 2.85
N PHE A 55 -3.82 -8.13 1.91
CA PHE A 55 -2.63 -7.30 1.96
C PHE A 55 -2.60 -6.45 3.24
N GLY A 56 -3.72 -5.79 3.56
CA GLY A 56 -3.87 -4.98 4.77
C GLY A 56 -3.64 -5.81 6.04
N GLU A 57 -4.27 -6.97 6.15
CA GLU A 57 -4.11 -7.87 7.30
C GLU A 57 -2.66 -8.30 7.52
N LEU A 58 -1.98 -8.75 6.46
CA LEU A 58 -0.58 -9.18 6.54
C LEU A 58 0.37 -8.02 6.84
N LEU A 59 0.08 -6.83 6.30
CA LEU A 59 0.83 -5.63 6.61
C LEU A 59 0.64 -5.23 8.09
N GLY A 60 -0.59 -5.24 8.59
CA GLY A 60 -0.91 -4.93 10.00
C GLY A 60 -0.17 -5.85 10.96
N GLN A 61 -0.21 -7.17 10.72
CA GLN A 61 0.54 -8.13 11.52
C GLN A 61 2.06 -7.88 11.50
N ALA A 62 2.61 -7.40 10.38
CA ALA A 62 4.03 -7.09 10.28
C ALA A 62 4.45 -5.87 11.10
N LEU A 63 3.57 -4.86 11.17
CA LEU A 63 3.75 -3.67 12.00
C LEU A 63 3.68 -4.04 13.48
N GLU A 64 2.69 -4.83 13.88
CA GLU A 64 2.51 -5.29 15.27
C GLU A 64 3.70 -6.11 15.77
N GLN A 65 4.29 -6.95 14.92
CA GLN A 65 5.43 -7.79 15.27
C GLN A 65 6.79 -7.04 15.23
N GLY A 66 6.81 -5.74 14.88
CA GLY A 66 8.03 -4.95 14.84
C GLY A 66 9.02 -5.39 13.75
N THR A 67 8.55 -6.10 12.73
CA THR A 67 9.40 -6.65 11.64
C THR A 67 9.85 -5.59 10.62
N VAL A 68 9.41 -4.33 10.80
CA VAL A 68 9.68 -3.21 9.91
C VAL A 68 10.55 -2.17 10.63
N PRO A 69 11.60 -1.62 9.98
CA PRO A 69 12.40 -0.53 10.56
C PRO A 69 11.55 0.68 10.96
N ARG A 70 11.87 1.31 12.11
CA ARG A 70 11.13 2.48 12.65
C ARG A 70 10.88 3.60 11.63
N GLY A 71 11.86 3.92 10.78
CA GLY A 71 11.73 4.96 9.76
C GLY A 71 10.69 4.66 8.66
N THR A 72 10.35 3.40 8.46
CA THR A 72 9.36 2.94 7.47
C THR A 72 8.03 2.57 8.12
N HIS A 73 8.03 2.36 9.43
CA HIS A 73 6.87 1.96 10.22
C HIS A 73 5.71 2.97 10.11
N ASP A 74 5.99 4.27 10.27
CA ASP A 74 4.94 5.31 10.20
C ASP A 74 4.27 5.36 8.83
N MET A 75 5.05 5.22 7.75
CA MET A 75 4.54 5.25 6.39
C MET A 75 3.68 4.03 6.08
N LEU A 76 4.13 2.84 6.47
CA LEU A 76 3.36 1.60 6.32
C LEU A 76 2.13 1.59 7.22
N GLY A 77 2.18 2.21 8.40
CA GLY A 77 1.02 2.41 9.26
C GLY A 77 -0.06 3.28 8.60
N ARG A 78 0.34 4.38 7.94
CA ARG A 78 -0.60 5.20 7.15
C ARG A 78 -1.18 4.43 5.97
N LEU A 79 -0.36 3.62 5.29
CA LEU A 79 -0.84 2.73 4.23
C LEU A 79 -1.86 1.72 4.77
N HIS A 80 -1.57 1.06 5.89
CA HIS A 80 -2.50 0.14 6.54
C HIS A 80 -3.84 0.81 6.86
N THR A 81 -3.82 2.01 7.44
CA THR A 81 -5.03 2.80 7.70
C THR A 81 -5.80 3.15 6.42
N PHE A 82 -5.09 3.52 5.34
CA PHE A 82 -5.72 3.75 4.04
C PHE A 82 -6.43 2.49 3.52
N LEU A 83 -5.76 1.33 3.59
CA LEU A 83 -6.31 0.05 3.11
C LEU A 83 -7.53 -0.40 3.94
N ALA A 84 -7.52 -0.16 5.25
CA ALA A 84 -8.64 -0.44 6.14
C ALA A 84 -9.82 0.52 5.93
N GLY A 85 -9.55 1.74 5.46
CA GLY A 85 -10.56 2.76 5.16
C GLY A 85 -10.88 2.87 3.67
N ALA A 86 -10.40 3.94 3.05
CA ALA A 86 -10.73 4.30 1.66
C ALA A 86 -10.37 3.20 0.63
N GLY A 87 -9.31 2.43 0.89
CA GLY A 87 -8.85 1.35 0.02
C GLY A 87 -9.60 0.02 0.21
N ALA A 88 -10.51 -0.10 1.18
CA ALA A 88 -11.12 -1.39 1.55
C ALA A 88 -11.89 -2.05 0.40
N GLY A 89 -12.40 -1.28 -0.57
CA GLY A 89 -13.06 -1.77 -1.79
C GLY A 89 -12.11 -2.19 -2.91
N GLY A 90 -10.80 -2.12 -2.70
CA GLY A 90 -9.79 -2.22 -3.76
C GLY A 90 -9.29 -0.83 -4.21
N PHE A 91 -8.16 -0.83 -4.91
CA PHE A 91 -7.54 0.38 -5.44
C PHE A 91 -6.81 0.08 -6.75
N VAL A 92 -6.58 1.13 -7.54
CA VAL A 92 -5.67 1.12 -8.70
C VAL A 92 -4.34 1.78 -8.35
N ILE A 93 -3.28 1.35 -9.01
CA ILE A 93 -1.94 1.94 -8.89
C ILE A 93 -1.69 2.84 -10.09
N THR A 94 -1.26 4.07 -9.84
CA THR A 94 -0.74 4.98 -10.87
C THR A 94 0.69 5.36 -10.52
N ARG A 95 1.58 5.32 -11.51
CA ARG A 95 2.99 5.71 -11.38
C ARG A 95 3.20 7.03 -12.09
N GLY A 96 3.90 7.94 -11.44
CA GLY A 96 4.21 9.24 -12.02
C GLY A 96 5.48 9.82 -11.45
N TRP A 97 6.10 10.73 -12.19
CA TRP A 97 7.23 11.51 -11.69
C TRP A 97 6.79 12.36 -10.50
N ALA A 98 7.54 12.30 -9.40
CA ALA A 98 7.44 13.30 -8.36
C ALA A 98 8.08 14.59 -8.89
N TRP A 99 7.27 15.65 -9.01
CA TRP A 99 7.73 16.99 -9.36
C TRP A 99 8.17 17.72 -8.09
#